data_AF-A0A1Y2DET3-F1
#
_entry.id   AF-A0A1Y2DET3-F1
#
_cell.length_a   1.000
_cell.length_b   1.000
_cell.length_c   1.000
_cell.angle_alpha   90.00
_cell.angle_beta   90.00
_cell.angle_gamma   90.00
#
_symmetry.space_group_name_H-M   'P 1'
#
loop_
_entity.id
_entity.type
_entity.pdbx_description
1 polymer ?
#
loop_
_entity_poly.entity_id
_entity_poly.type
_entity_poly.pdbx_seq_one_letter_code
_entity_poly.pdbx_strand_id
1 'polypeptide(L)'
;MKSFAVTAVLFTAVLAAPSMLKRQAGCDQTQQPSADQAADAIRDWLQDVNTVNTFLVNAGHNSADPAAQAQEVITFANNEPKDLMVLAGICGATDEYTDAVNDLMAIFGQVLVNLQSIIDGNDLQTAVNNINQVRCCNVLPDLDAIWLEAAEQEGIVGEVQTTVPRPAACGTITC
;
A
#
# COMPACT_ATOMS: atom_id res chain seq x y z
N MET A 1 -25.42 27.06 -63.70
CA MET A 1 -24.91 27.50 -62.37
C MET A 1 -24.82 26.24 -61.52
N LYS A 2 -23.61 25.78 -61.17
CA LYS A 2 -23.02 25.87 -59.81
C LYS A 2 -23.96 25.25 -58.76
N SER A 3 -23.66 24.20 -57.99
CA SER A 3 -22.39 23.75 -57.40
C SER A 3 -22.49 22.30 -56.90
N PHE A 4 -21.33 21.68 -56.72
CA PHE A 4 -21.10 20.45 -55.96
C PHE A 4 -21.16 20.73 -54.45
N ALA A 5 -21.60 19.75 -53.64
CA ALA A 5 -21.30 19.67 -52.22
C ALA A 5 -20.94 18.23 -51.86
N VAL A 6 -19.67 18.00 -51.53
CA VAL A 6 -19.11 16.77 -50.99
C VAL A 6 -19.09 16.95 -49.47
N THR A 7 -19.78 16.10 -48.73
CA THR A 7 -19.70 16.09 -47.26
C THR A 7 -18.75 14.97 -46.83
N ALA A 8 -17.59 15.36 -46.33
CA ALA A 8 -16.61 14.47 -45.74
C ALA A 8 -17.09 14.02 -44.34
N VAL A 9 -17.07 12.71 -44.09
CA VAL A 9 -17.26 12.13 -42.75
C VAL A 9 -15.87 12.03 -42.11
N LEU A 10 -15.66 12.78 -41.01
CA LEU A 10 -14.45 12.70 -40.21
C LEU A 10 -14.38 11.37 -39.47
N PHE A 11 -13.28 10.63 -39.69
CA PHE A 11 -12.85 9.57 -38.78
C PHE A 11 -12.15 10.21 -37.59
N THR A 12 -12.74 10.11 -36.40
CA THR A 12 -12.03 10.37 -35.14
C THR A 12 -11.13 9.19 -34.83
N ALA A 13 -9.83 9.36 -35.07
CA ALA A 13 -8.82 8.42 -34.62
C ALA A 13 -8.72 8.49 -33.08
N VAL A 14 -9.00 7.37 -32.40
CA VAL A 14 -8.66 7.20 -30.99
C VAL A 14 -7.15 7.04 -30.92
N LEU A 15 -6.46 8.05 -30.42
CA LEU A 15 -5.05 7.94 -30.04
C LEU A 15 -4.97 7.03 -28.81
N ALA A 16 -4.67 5.76 -29.03
CA ALA A 16 -4.14 4.90 -27.96
C ALA A 16 -2.80 5.51 -27.53
N ALA A 17 -2.75 6.06 -26.33
CA ALA A 17 -1.50 6.51 -25.74
C ALA A 17 -0.56 5.31 -25.62
N PRO A 18 0.69 5.38 -26.11
CA PRO A 18 1.65 4.34 -25.86
C PRO A 18 2.00 4.36 -24.37
N SER A 19 1.60 3.31 -23.65
CA SER A 19 2.10 3.01 -22.31
C SER A 19 3.62 2.95 -22.40
N MET A 20 4.31 3.94 -21.83
CA MET A 20 5.75 3.96 -21.78
C MET A 20 6.22 2.96 -20.73
N LEU A 21 6.18 1.67 -21.06
CA LEU A 21 6.90 0.63 -20.32
C LEU A 21 8.39 0.95 -20.41
N LYS A 22 8.92 1.64 -19.39
CA LYS A 22 10.36 1.80 -19.20
C LYS A 22 10.93 0.41 -18.88
N ARG A 23 11.39 -0.27 -19.92
CA ARG A 23 12.04 -1.58 -19.81
C ARG A 23 13.39 -1.41 -19.10
N GLN A 24 13.45 -1.68 -17.80
CA GLN A 24 14.68 -1.69 -17.03
C GLN A 24 15.34 -3.08 -17.12
N ALA A 25 16.67 -3.11 -17.22
CA ALA A 25 17.44 -4.36 -17.29
C ALA A 25 17.68 -4.90 -15.86
N GLY A 26 17.27 -6.14 -15.57
CA GLY A 26 17.62 -6.83 -14.31
C GLY A 26 16.51 -7.64 -13.67
N CYS A 27 15.24 -7.38 -13.98
CA CYS A 27 14.14 -8.23 -13.50
C CYS A 27 13.71 -9.24 -14.58
N ASP A 28 13.18 -10.38 -14.16
CA ASP A 28 12.48 -11.30 -15.06
C ASP A 28 11.03 -10.83 -15.26
N GLN A 29 10.80 -10.14 -16.37
CA GLN A 29 9.48 -9.65 -16.78
C GLN A 29 8.43 -10.76 -16.95
N THR A 30 8.84 -12.03 -17.08
CA THR A 30 7.92 -13.17 -17.13
C THR A 30 7.41 -13.59 -15.77
N GLN A 31 8.01 -13.08 -14.69
CA GLN A 31 7.68 -13.37 -13.29
C GLN A 31 7.12 -12.16 -12.53
N GLN A 32 7.02 -11.00 -13.17
CA GLN A 32 6.41 -9.82 -12.54
C GLN A 32 4.91 -10.06 -12.30
N PRO A 33 4.32 -9.47 -11.25
CA PRO A 33 2.89 -9.49 -11.04
C PRO A 33 2.15 -8.90 -12.25
N SER A 34 0.95 -9.39 -12.53
CA SER A 34 0.04 -8.68 -13.43
C SER A 34 -0.53 -7.43 -12.76
N ALA A 35 -1.04 -6.50 -13.57
CA ALA A 35 -1.83 -5.36 -13.08
C ALA A 35 -2.96 -5.77 -12.12
N ASP A 36 -3.66 -6.88 -12.39
CA ASP A 36 -4.68 -7.42 -11.49
C ASP A 36 -4.08 -7.86 -10.14
N GLN A 37 -2.93 -8.54 -10.15
CA GLN A 37 -2.25 -8.98 -8.92
C GLN A 37 -1.74 -7.80 -8.10
N ALA A 38 -1.18 -6.77 -8.75
CA ALA A 38 -0.77 -5.54 -8.08
C ALA A 38 -1.97 -4.81 -7.49
N ALA A 39 -3.08 -4.73 -8.23
CA ALA A 39 -4.29 -4.08 -7.76
C ALA A 39 -4.93 -4.81 -6.58
N ASP A 40 -4.96 -6.14 -6.61
CA ASP A 40 -5.43 -6.96 -5.50
C ASP A 40 -4.54 -6.80 -4.26
N ALA A 41 -3.21 -6.84 -4.42
CA ALA A 41 -2.29 -6.61 -3.31
C ALA A 41 -2.46 -5.23 -2.65
N ILE A 42 -2.69 -4.16 -3.44
CA ILE A 42 -2.97 -2.83 -2.90
C ILE A 42 -4.30 -2.80 -2.12
N ARG A 43 -5.35 -3.47 -2.64
CA ARG A 43 -6.66 -3.50 -1.98
C ARG A 43 -6.65 -4.33 -0.70
N ASP A 44 -6.00 -5.48 -0.71
CA ASP A 44 -5.86 -6.36 0.45
C ASP A 44 -5.05 -5.65 1.53
N TRP A 45 -3.92 -5.03 1.16
CA TRP A 45 -3.12 -4.29 2.12
C TRP A 45 -3.85 -3.03 2.64
N LEU A 46 -4.66 -2.36 1.82
CA LEU A 46 -5.54 -1.29 2.29
C LEU A 46 -6.52 -1.78 3.36
N GLN A 47 -7.08 -2.99 3.20
CA GLN A 47 -7.94 -3.60 4.20
C GLN A 47 -7.17 -3.88 5.50
N ASP A 48 -5.95 -4.42 5.41
CA ASP A 48 -5.08 -4.68 6.56
C ASP A 48 -4.76 -3.38 7.30
N VAL A 49 -4.31 -2.35 6.58
CA VAL A 49 -3.98 -1.03 7.14
C VAL A 49 -5.17 -0.43 7.89
N ASN A 50 -6.37 -0.49 7.30
CA ASN A 50 -7.58 0.02 7.92
C ASN A 50 -7.98 -0.76 9.17
N THR A 51 -7.78 -2.08 9.16
CA THR A 51 -8.06 -2.94 10.31
C THR A 51 -7.13 -2.62 11.47
N VAL A 52 -5.81 -2.52 11.21
CA VAL A 52 -4.83 -2.14 12.23
C VAL A 52 -5.08 -0.70 12.72
N ASN A 53 -5.38 0.24 11.83
CA ASN A 53 -5.74 1.62 12.20
C ASN A 53 -6.95 1.66 13.14
N THR A 54 -8.02 0.92 12.81
CA THR A 54 -9.24 0.85 13.61
C THR A 54 -8.95 0.28 15.00
N PHE A 55 -8.13 -0.77 15.08
CA PHE A 55 -7.67 -1.32 16.35
C PHE A 55 -6.93 -0.28 17.18
N LEU A 56 -5.93 0.41 16.62
CA LEU A 56 -5.10 1.36 17.37
C LEU A 56 -5.92 2.55 17.91
N VAL A 57 -6.92 3.00 17.14
CA VAL A 57 -7.87 4.03 17.60
C VAL A 57 -8.71 3.54 18.77
N ASN A 58 -9.19 2.29 18.73
CA ASN A 58 -10.07 1.75 19.78
C ASN A 58 -9.30 1.31 21.04
N ALA A 59 -8.16 0.66 20.85
CA ALA A 59 -7.31 0.12 21.91
C ALA A 59 -6.75 1.23 22.82
N GLY A 60 -6.41 2.39 22.25
CA GLY A 60 -5.93 3.55 23.02
C GLY A 60 -7.00 4.29 23.83
N HIS A 61 -8.28 3.91 23.71
CA HIS A 61 -9.38 4.64 24.34
C HIS A 61 -10.28 3.79 25.24
N ASN A 62 -10.76 2.60 24.82
CA ASN A 62 -11.82 1.88 25.55
C ASN A 62 -11.93 0.37 25.24
N SER A 63 -10.83 -0.35 25.01
CA SER A 63 -10.95 -1.79 24.75
C SER A 63 -11.28 -2.59 26.02
N ALA A 64 -12.41 -3.30 26.01
CA ALA A 64 -12.80 -4.21 27.09
C ALA A 64 -11.95 -5.49 27.12
N ASP A 65 -11.38 -5.88 25.98
CA ASP A 65 -10.48 -7.03 25.84
C ASP A 65 -9.45 -6.75 24.72
N PRO A 66 -8.39 -5.98 25.03
CA PRO A 66 -7.39 -5.60 24.04
C PRO A 66 -6.57 -6.80 23.53
N ALA A 67 -6.43 -7.86 24.33
CA ALA A 67 -5.69 -9.05 23.94
C ALA A 67 -6.45 -9.84 22.87
N ALA A 68 -7.75 -10.06 23.05
CA ALA A 68 -8.57 -10.72 22.03
C ALA A 68 -8.61 -9.93 20.72
N GLN A 69 -8.73 -8.60 20.79
CA GLN A 69 -8.70 -7.75 19.61
C GLN A 69 -7.34 -7.77 18.91
N ALA A 70 -6.24 -7.72 19.66
CA ALA A 70 -4.90 -7.83 19.10
C ALA A 70 -4.68 -9.21 18.43
N GLN A 71 -5.27 -10.28 18.96
CA GLN A 71 -5.21 -11.62 18.37
C GLN A 71 -5.90 -11.72 17.01
N GLU A 72 -6.96 -10.95 16.78
CA GLU A 72 -7.59 -10.83 15.46
C GLU A 72 -6.72 -9.97 14.53
N VAL A 73 -6.28 -8.81 15.00
CA VAL A 73 -5.54 -7.81 14.21
C VAL A 73 -4.17 -8.31 13.76
N ILE A 74 -3.49 -9.13 14.58
CA ILE A 74 -2.18 -9.69 14.22
C ILE A 74 -2.24 -10.56 12.96
N THR A 75 -3.41 -11.13 12.63
CA THR A 75 -3.55 -11.90 11.38
C THR A 75 -3.50 -11.03 10.14
N PHE A 76 -4.11 -9.84 10.20
CA PHE A 76 -4.05 -8.81 9.14
C PHE A 76 -2.64 -8.24 9.05
N ALA A 77 -2.01 -7.89 10.18
CA ALA A 77 -0.62 -7.42 10.18
C ALA A 77 0.38 -8.45 9.64
N ASN A 78 0.08 -9.75 9.74
CA ASN A 78 0.89 -10.83 9.15
C ASN A 78 0.64 -11.04 7.64
N ASN A 79 -0.40 -10.46 7.07
CA ASN A 79 -0.66 -10.50 5.64
C ASN A 79 0.11 -9.40 4.89
N GLU A 80 0.33 -8.24 5.51
CA GLU A 80 1.06 -7.11 4.91
C GLU A 80 2.40 -7.51 4.24
N PRO A 81 3.26 -8.39 4.80
CA PRO A 81 4.48 -8.82 4.12
C PRO A 81 4.24 -9.62 2.82
N LYS A 82 3.11 -10.31 2.70
CA LYS A 82 2.75 -11.06 1.47
C LYS A 82 2.40 -10.09 0.35
N ASP A 83 1.63 -9.05 0.66
CA ASP A 83 1.28 -8.01 -0.30
C ASP A 83 2.52 -7.21 -0.70
N LEU A 84 3.42 -6.92 0.25
CA LEU A 84 4.72 -6.37 -0.07
C LEU A 84 5.51 -7.26 -1.03
N MET A 85 5.52 -8.58 -0.82
CA MET A 85 6.25 -9.49 -1.72
C MET A 85 5.67 -9.50 -3.14
N VAL A 86 4.36 -9.35 -3.30
CA VAL A 86 3.74 -9.18 -4.62
C VAL A 86 4.25 -7.88 -5.24
N LEU A 87 4.07 -6.75 -4.55
CA LEU A 87 4.44 -5.44 -5.10
C LEU A 87 5.95 -5.33 -5.36
N ALA A 88 6.81 -5.86 -4.48
CA ALA A 88 8.26 -5.90 -4.67
C ALA A 88 8.71 -6.65 -5.94
N GLY A 89 7.84 -7.48 -6.52
CA GLY A 89 8.07 -8.13 -7.81
C GLY A 89 7.86 -7.24 -9.04
N ILE A 90 7.32 -6.04 -8.87
CA ILE A 90 7.12 -5.07 -9.95
C ILE A 90 8.48 -4.58 -10.45
N CYS A 91 8.61 -4.61 -11.77
CA CYS A 91 9.81 -4.19 -12.46
C CYS A 91 9.77 -2.71 -12.82
N GLY A 92 10.93 -2.13 -13.15
CA GLY A 92 10.96 -0.73 -13.58
C GLY A 92 10.94 0.27 -12.44
N ALA A 93 11.02 -0.22 -11.20
CA ALA A 93 10.97 0.55 -9.98
C ALA A 93 12.10 1.57 -9.85
N THR A 94 11.77 2.70 -9.23
CA THR A 94 12.72 3.73 -8.83
C THR A 94 13.59 3.27 -7.65
N ASP A 95 14.70 3.98 -7.41
CA ASP A 95 15.52 3.78 -6.20
C ASP A 95 14.68 4.04 -4.94
N GLU A 96 13.80 5.06 -4.97
CA GLU A 96 12.87 5.38 -3.87
C GLU A 96 11.92 4.23 -3.55
N TYR A 97 11.33 3.60 -4.57
CA TYR A 97 10.51 2.40 -4.39
C TYR A 97 11.30 1.25 -3.78
N THR A 98 12.52 1.03 -4.29
CA THR A 98 13.38 -0.06 -3.82
C THR A 98 13.79 0.16 -2.36
N ASP A 99 14.09 1.40 -1.98
CA ASP A 99 14.41 1.78 -0.61
C ASP A 99 13.21 1.60 0.32
N ALA A 100 12.02 2.03 -0.09
CA ALA A 100 10.78 1.82 0.66
C ALA A 100 10.48 0.32 0.88
N VAL A 101 10.61 -0.51 -0.16
CA VAL A 101 10.45 -1.97 -0.06
C VAL A 101 11.44 -2.56 0.95
N ASN A 102 12.72 -2.15 0.88
CA ASN A 102 13.75 -2.62 1.78
C ASN A 102 13.52 -2.19 3.23
N ASP A 103 13.07 -0.96 3.46
CA ASP A 103 12.76 -0.47 4.80
C ASP A 103 11.59 -1.26 5.41
N LEU A 104 10.49 -1.42 4.66
CA LEU A 104 9.34 -2.22 5.10
C LEU A 104 9.72 -3.66 5.48
N MET A 105 10.53 -4.33 4.68
CA MET A 105 11.04 -5.67 4.99
C MET A 105 11.83 -5.71 6.31
N ALA A 106 12.53 -4.64 6.67
CA ALA A 106 13.30 -4.55 7.91
C ALA A 106 12.42 -4.24 9.14
N ILE A 107 11.31 -3.52 8.97
CA ILE A 107 10.55 -2.97 10.11
C ILE A 107 9.26 -3.71 10.47
N PHE A 108 8.64 -4.50 9.57
CA PHE A 108 7.34 -5.13 9.86
C PHE A 108 7.32 -5.95 11.17
N GLY A 109 8.44 -6.59 11.49
CA GLY A 109 8.58 -7.36 12.73
C GLY A 109 8.29 -6.54 13.98
N GLN A 110 8.52 -5.23 13.96
CA GLN A 110 8.25 -4.36 15.10
C GLN A 110 6.76 -4.20 15.39
N VAL A 111 5.91 -4.14 14.35
CA VAL A 111 4.44 -4.09 14.52
C VAL A 111 3.96 -5.39 15.15
N LEU A 112 4.41 -6.53 14.61
CA LEU A 112 4.02 -7.86 15.09
C LEU A 112 4.45 -8.11 16.54
N VAL A 113 5.67 -7.74 16.91
CA VAL A 113 6.18 -7.89 18.29
C VAL A 113 5.33 -7.08 19.28
N ASN A 114 4.93 -5.86 18.93
CA ASN A 114 4.09 -5.06 19.83
C ASN A 114 2.64 -5.58 19.89
N LEU A 115 2.09 -6.09 18.80
CA LEU A 115 0.78 -6.76 18.82
C LEU A 115 0.82 -8.02 19.71
N GLN A 116 1.87 -8.83 19.60
CA GLN A 116 2.07 -9.99 20.47
C GLN A 116 2.22 -9.57 21.94
N SER A 117 2.92 -8.46 22.21
CA SER A 117 3.05 -7.93 23.56
C SER A 117 1.69 -7.61 24.20
N ILE A 118 0.73 -7.08 23.41
CA ILE A 118 -0.65 -6.84 23.87
C ILE A 118 -1.37 -8.16 24.14
N ILE A 119 -1.22 -9.16 23.26
CA ILE A 119 -1.80 -10.50 23.42
C ILE A 119 -1.29 -11.17 24.72
N ASP A 120 0.00 -11.00 25.03
CA ASP A 120 0.65 -11.54 26.21
C ASP A 120 0.28 -10.78 27.51
N GLY A 121 -0.51 -9.70 27.41
CA GLY A 121 -1.00 -8.93 28.55
C GLY A 121 0.00 -7.92 29.12
N ASN A 122 0.99 -7.49 28.32
CA ASN A 122 1.91 -6.43 28.71
C ASN A 122 1.25 -5.04 28.62
N ASP A 123 2.04 -3.98 28.87
CA ASP A 123 1.57 -2.60 28.89
C ASP A 123 0.98 -2.18 27.53
N LEU A 124 -0.36 -2.13 27.48
CA LEU A 124 -1.14 -1.81 26.28
C LEU A 124 -0.74 -0.46 25.69
N GLN A 125 -0.62 0.57 26.54
CA GLN A 125 -0.39 1.93 26.08
C GLN A 125 0.98 2.06 25.41
N THR A 126 2.00 1.46 26.01
CA THR A 126 3.36 1.43 25.44
C THR A 126 3.37 0.69 24.11
N ALA A 127 2.72 -0.48 24.03
CA ALA A 127 2.65 -1.23 22.79
C ALA A 127 1.91 -0.47 21.67
N VAL A 128 0.76 0.13 21.97
CA VAL A 128 0.00 0.97 21.02
C VAL A 128 0.82 2.17 20.56
N ASN A 129 1.53 2.84 21.47
CA ASN A 129 2.39 3.98 21.14
C ASN A 129 3.53 3.55 20.20
N ASN A 130 4.19 2.42 20.49
CA ASN A 130 5.26 1.89 19.66
C ASN A 130 4.75 1.52 18.25
N ILE A 131 3.59 0.87 18.15
CA ILE A 131 2.99 0.54 16.85
C ILE A 131 2.70 1.83 16.08
N ASN A 132 2.07 2.82 16.71
CA ASN A 132 1.78 4.09 16.06
C ASN A 132 3.07 4.82 15.62
N GLN A 133 4.13 4.83 16.44
CA GLN A 133 5.41 5.45 16.06
C GLN A 133 6.01 4.79 14.81
N VAL A 134 6.13 3.46 14.80
CA VAL A 134 6.71 2.72 13.68
C VAL A 134 5.87 2.91 12.42
N ARG A 135 4.54 2.79 12.54
CA ARG A 135 3.64 2.89 11.38
C ARG A 135 3.58 4.31 10.82
N CYS A 136 3.45 5.32 11.66
CA CYS A 136 3.35 6.71 11.21
C CYS A 136 4.64 7.22 10.57
N CYS A 137 5.82 6.82 11.06
CA CYS A 137 7.10 7.35 10.60
C CYS A 137 7.78 6.55 9.51
N ASN A 138 7.41 5.30 9.31
CA ASN A 138 8.07 4.43 8.33
C ASN A 138 7.02 3.71 7.48
N VAL A 139 6.17 2.85 8.09
CA VAL A 139 5.28 1.96 7.32
C VAL A 139 4.35 2.71 6.36
N LEU A 140 3.62 3.70 6.88
CA LEU A 140 2.62 4.41 6.07
C LEU A 140 3.26 5.37 5.05
N PRO A 141 4.37 6.09 5.34
CA PRO A 141 5.13 6.81 4.33
C PRO A 141 5.66 5.93 3.20
N ASP A 142 6.33 4.83 3.51
CA ASP A 142 6.87 3.91 2.49
C ASP A 142 5.77 3.31 1.62
N LEU A 143 4.62 3.02 2.23
CA LEU A 143 3.46 2.57 1.50
C LEU A 143 2.91 3.58 0.50
N ASP A 144 3.00 4.89 0.76
CA ASP A 144 2.59 5.89 -0.24
C ASP A 144 3.49 5.80 -1.48
N ALA A 145 4.80 5.64 -1.30
CA ALA A 145 5.75 5.49 -2.40
C ALA A 145 5.50 4.18 -3.17
N ILE A 146 5.28 3.08 -2.44
CA ILE A 146 5.05 1.77 -3.05
C ILE A 146 3.73 1.74 -3.82
N TRP A 147 2.62 2.15 -3.23
CA TRP A 147 1.31 2.07 -3.89
C TRP A 147 1.22 2.99 -5.10
N LEU A 148 1.80 4.19 -5.03
CA LEU A 148 1.82 5.11 -6.17
C LEU A 148 2.65 4.56 -7.32
N GLU A 149 3.90 4.19 -7.08
CA GLU A 149 4.80 3.69 -8.13
C GLU A 149 4.26 2.37 -8.72
N ALA A 150 3.80 1.44 -7.88
CA ALA A 150 3.19 0.19 -8.36
C ALA A 150 2.00 0.47 -9.29
N ALA A 151 1.13 1.43 -8.91
CA ALA A 151 -0.01 1.80 -9.73
C ALA A 151 0.40 2.46 -11.04
N GLU A 152 1.45 3.28 -11.04
CA GLU A 152 1.99 3.93 -12.23
C GLU A 152 2.62 2.91 -13.20
N GLN A 153 3.42 1.98 -12.70
CA GLN A 153 4.12 0.97 -13.52
C GLN A 153 3.14 -0.01 -14.17
N GLU A 154 2.10 -0.42 -13.43
CA GLU A 154 1.07 -1.33 -13.93
C GLU A 154 -0.06 -0.61 -14.69
N GLY A 155 -0.07 0.72 -14.71
CA GLY A 155 -1.07 1.51 -15.43
C GLY A 155 -2.47 1.48 -14.81
N ILE A 156 -2.56 1.26 -13.50
CA ILE A 156 -3.80 1.14 -12.72
C ILE A 156 -4.07 2.39 -11.84
N VAL A 157 -3.42 3.51 -12.13
CA VAL A 157 -3.68 4.80 -11.47
C VAL A 157 -5.15 5.20 -11.65
N GLY A 158 -5.84 5.47 -10.53
CA GLY A 158 -7.27 5.79 -10.50
C GLY A 158 -8.18 4.58 -10.33
N GLU A 159 -7.65 3.35 -10.41
CA GLU A 159 -8.38 2.11 -10.09
C GLU A 159 -8.16 1.65 -8.64
N VAL A 160 -7.03 2.04 -8.06
CA VAL A 160 -6.62 1.70 -6.68
C VAL A 160 -6.34 2.95 -5.86
N GLN A 161 -6.32 2.77 -4.54
CA GLN A 161 -5.91 3.81 -3.61
C GLN A 161 -4.38 3.95 -3.67
N THR A 162 -3.88 5.14 -3.98
CA THR A 162 -2.42 5.43 -4.02
C THR A 162 -1.96 6.27 -2.82
N THR A 163 -2.88 6.64 -1.93
CA THR A 163 -2.56 7.36 -0.69
C THR A 163 -3.06 6.57 0.49
N VAL A 164 -2.17 6.22 1.40
CA VAL A 164 -2.46 5.30 2.49
C VAL A 164 -3.23 6.03 3.59
N PRO A 165 -4.35 5.48 4.11
CA PRO A 165 -5.08 6.11 5.21
C PRO A 165 -4.22 6.26 6.46
N ARG A 166 -4.15 7.50 6.99
CA ARG A 166 -3.44 7.79 8.24
C ARG A 166 -4.42 7.82 9.42
N PRO A 167 -4.14 7.11 10.54
CA PRO A 167 -4.90 7.29 11.77
C PRO A 167 -4.62 8.66 12.39
N ALA A 168 -5.58 9.18 13.17
CA ALA A 168 -5.46 10.50 13.80
C ALA A 168 -4.20 10.66 14.67
N ALA A 169 -3.71 9.57 15.26
CA ALA A 169 -2.47 9.56 16.05
C ALA A 169 -1.25 10.07 15.27
N CYS A 170 -1.18 9.82 13.95
CA CYS A 170 -0.07 10.29 13.13
C CYS A 170 0.01 11.82 13.04
N GLY A 171 -1.10 12.54 13.27
CA GLY A 171 -1.10 14.01 13.31
C GLY A 171 -0.41 14.60 14.56
N THR A 172 -0.10 13.76 15.55
CA THR A 172 0.53 14.17 16.82
C THR A 172 1.89 13.53 17.05
N ILE A 173 2.32 12.61 16.17
CA ILE A 173 3.59 11.91 16.27
C ILE A 173 4.66 12.70 15.50
N THR A 174 5.80 12.91 16.14
CA THR A 174 6.98 13.48 15.48
C THR A 174 7.85 12.37 14.91
N CYS A 175 8.09 12.49 13.62
CA CYS A 175 9.11 11.81 12.84
C CYS A 175 10.14 12.90 12.45
#